data_AF-A0A2T6G1D6-F1
#
_entry.id   AF-A0A2T6G1D6-F1
#
_cell.length_a   1.000
_cell.length_b   1.000
_cell.length_c   1.000
_cell.angle_alpha   90.00
_cell.angle_beta   90.00
_cell.angle_gamma   90.00
#
_symmetry.space_group_name_H-M   'P 1'
#
loop_
_entity.id
_entity.type
_entity.pdbx_description
1 polymer ?
#
loop_
_entity_poly.entity_id
_entity_poly.type
_entity_poly.pdbx_seq_one_letter_code
_entity_poly.pdbx_strand_id
1 'polypeptide(L)'
;MKHMLGKLLNNYWSPYTAMGIAGILSALYFGITGTVWAVTGEFTRLGGHVLQLFGVDISGWAYYGLIRMDGTTFSRTDGWIVWGMFIGALIMILLSNNFKVRVPKQKRRLLQGLIGGFIAGVGARLALGCNLAALFTGVPQFSFHAWIFMIATAIGTYAGVKIVNTRWWKGKPVLQKGNIAQSAAKARKIQPIAGTVIALLYAGLIVYFFISGRTMLGVAALFGAAFGILIERGQICFTSAFRDLWISGRATMTKAITVGMAISSVATLLIILIYGLDPITKIAAPSTFVGGVLFGIGIVLAGGCETGMMYRLMEGQIVFLPVFIGNIIGATALAYAWDHLGVYNALVQGGAKINLLTIMGPAGALLVTLILLGIGYAVAVYWQKNYRFGVGFKKGDYKNVG
;
A
#
# COMPACT_ATOMS: atom_id res chain seq x y z
N MET A 1 -18.00 -28.54 -4.13
CA MET A 1 -16.66 -27.96 -4.40
C MET A 1 -16.65 -26.82 -5.42
N LYS A 2 -17.22 -26.98 -6.63
CA LYS A 2 -17.26 -25.92 -7.68
C LYS A 2 -17.89 -24.59 -7.24
N HIS A 3 -18.96 -24.63 -6.45
CA HIS A 3 -19.65 -23.41 -5.97
C HIS A 3 -18.85 -22.63 -4.91
N MET A 4 -18.07 -23.32 -4.06
CA MET A 4 -17.17 -22.66 -3.11
C MET A 4 -15.92 -22.10 -3.80
N LEU A 5 -15.32 -22.89 -4.72
CA LEU A 5 -14.19 -22.41 -5.52
C LEU A 5 -14.56 -21.19 -6.36
N GLY A 6 -15.75 -21.18 -6.96
CA GLY A 6 -16.26 -20.03 -7.71
C GLY A 6 -16.47 -18.80 -6.84
N LYS A 7 -16.98 -18.95 -5.61
CA LYS A 7 -17.15 -17.82 -4.68
C LYS A 7 -15.79 -17.27 -4.21
N LEU A 8 -14.81 -18.15 -4.00
CA LEU A 8 -13.45 -17.80 -3.58
C LEU A 8 -12.64 -17.13 -4.70
N LEU A 9 -12.75 -17.64 -5.92
CA LEU A 9 -11.91 -17.28 -7.08
C LEU A 9 -12.55 -16.33 -8.08
N ASN A 10 -13.88 -16.15 -8.11
CA ASN A 10 -14.52 -15.26 -9.08
C ASN A 10 -15.04 -13.96 -8.46
N ASN A 11 -15.38 -13.96 -7.17
CA ASN A 11 -15.90 -12.76 -6.51
C ASN A 11 -14.81 -12.00 -5.77
N TYR A 12 -14.95 -10.67 -5.72
CA TYR A 12 -14.18 -9.85 -4.79
C TYR A 12 -14.64 -10.14 -3.36
N TRP A 13 -13.69 -10.18 -2.44
CA TRP A 13 -13.98 -10.45 -1.03
C TRP A 13 -14.45 -9.17 -0.35
N SER A 14 -15.19 -9.31 0.74
CA SER A 14 -15.52 -8.13 1.54
C SER A 14 -14.23 -7.48 2.05
N PRO A 15 -14.08 -6.15 1.99
CA PRO A 15 -12.88 -5.50 2.48
C PRO A 15 -12.59 -5.80 3.96
N TYR A 16 -13.64 -5.95 4.79
CA TYR A 16 -13.49 -6.30 6.21
C TYR A 16 -12.83 -7.66 6.40
N THR A 17 -13.29 -8.69 5.67
CA THR A 17 -12.69 -10.03 5.75
C THR A 17 -11.25 -10.04 5.25
N ALA A 18 -10.96 -9.35 4.14
CA ALA A 18 -9.61 -9.31 3.59
C ALA A 18 -8.64 -8.59 4.54
N MET A 19 -9.05 -7.45 5.11
CA MET A 19 -8.24 -6.69 6.07
C MET A 19 -8.06 -7.43 7.40
N GLY A 20 -9.08 -8.14 7.89
CA GLY A 20 -8.98 -8.95 9.11
C GLY A 20 -7.97 -10.09 8.95
N ILE A 21 -8.05 -10.85 7.85
CA ILE A 21 -7.09 -11.91 7.55
C ILE A 21 -5.68 -11.33 7.36
N ALA A 22 -5.55 -10.22 6.63
CA ALA A 22 -4.27 -9.55 6.43
C ALA A 22 -3.64 -9.10 7.76
N GLY A 23 -4.46 -8.66 8.74
CA GLY A 23 -3.99 -8.26 10.06
C GLY A 23 -3.42 -9.43 10.86
N ILE A 24 -4.13 -10.57 10.87
CA ILE A 24 -3.68 -11.79 11.53
C ILE A 24 -2.39 -12.30 10.87
N LEU A 25 -2.36 -12.39 9.54
CA LEU A 25 -1.16 -12.83 8.81
C LEU A 25 0.02 -11.89 9.01
N SER A 26 -0.22 -10.58 9.09
CA SER A 26 0.84 -9.62 9.37
C SER A 26 1.44 -9.80 10.76
N ALA A 27 0.62 -10.07 11.77
CA ALA A 27 1.09 -10.36 13.12
C ALA A 27 1.88 -11.68 13.16
N LEU A 28 1.36 -12.75 12.54
CA LEU A 28 2.04 -14.04 12.44
C LEU A 28 3.38 -13.93 11.71
N TYR A 29 3.42 -13.18 10.61
CA TYR A 29 4.65 -12.93 9.86
C TYR A 29 5.71 -12.30 10.78
N PHE A 30 5.32 -11.25 11.52
CA PHE A 30 6.20 -10.61 12.50
C PHE A 30 6.70 -11.58 13.57
N GLY A 31 5.85 -12.44 14.10
CA GLY A 31 6.24 -13.45 15.09
C GLY A 31 7.25 -14.48 14.56
N ILE A 32 7.17 -14.82 13.27
CA ILE A 32 8.05 -15.83 12.65
C ILE A 32 9.38 -15.22 12.20
N THR A 33 9.34 -14.06 11.55
CA THR A 33 10.53 -13.49 10.90
C THR A 33 11.21 -12.39 11.72
N GLY A 34 10.56 -11.87 12.76
CA GLY A 34 11.00 -10.68 13.49
C GLY A 34 10.98 -9.41 12.62
N THR A 35 10.38 -9.45 11.44
CA THR A 35 10.29 -8.32 10.50
C THR A 35 8.85 -7.96 10.19
N VAL A 36 8.61 -6.72 9.81
CA VAL A 36 7.27 -6.24 9.46
C VAL A 36 6.97 -6.44 7.98
N TRP A 37 5.69 -6.56 7.65
CA TRP A 37 5.24 -6.49 6.27
C TRP A 37 5.50 -5.08 5.70
N ALA A 38 6.58 -4.97 4.92
CA ALA A 38 7.04 -3.74 4.30
C ALA A 38 7.49 -3.99 2.86
N VAL A 39 7.21 -3.02 1.99
CA VAL A 39 7.54 -3.08 0.56
C VAL A 39 8.44 -1.92 0.12
N THR A 40 8.42 -0.85 0.91
CA THR A 40 9.20 0.35 0.71
C THR A 40 10.69 0.04 0.65
N GLY A 41 11.24 -0.66 1.64
CA GLY A 41 12.68 -0.93 1.75
C GLY A 41 13.29 -1.41 0.43
N GLU A 42 12.68 -2.44 -0.16
CA GLU A 42 13.09 -3.03 -1.43
C GLU A 42 12.99 -2.08 -2.63
N PHE A 43 11.96 -1.23 -2.69
CA PHE A 43 11.84 -0.26 -3.80
C PHE A 43 12.95 0.79 -3.79
N THR A 44 13.42 1.18 -2.60
CA THR A 44 14.57 2.07 -2.49
C THR A 44 15.87 1.34 -2.75
N ARG A 45 16.02 0.09 -2.27
CA ARG A 45 17.17 -0.74 -2.62
C ARG A 45 17.29 -0.93 -4.13
N LEU A 46 16.17 -1.14 -4.83
CA LEU A 46 16.14 -1.21 -6.28
C LEU A 46 16.66 0.09 -6.93
N GLY A 47 16.28 1.26 -6.41
CA GLY A 47 16.85 2.55 -6.83
C GLY A 47 18.36 2.62 -6.63
N GLY A 48 18.87 2.13 -5.51
CA GLY A 48 20.31 2.03 -5.23
C GLY A 48 21.05 1.09 -6.20
N HIS A 49 20.51 -0.10 -6.47
CA HIS A 49 21.09 -1.03 -7.45
C HIS A 49 21.11 -0.44 -8.86
N VAL A 50 20.07 0.32 -9.23
CA VAL A 50 20.03 1.04 -10.51
C VAL A 50 21.14 2.11 -10.55
N LEU A 51 21.34 2.88 -9.48
CA LEU A 51 22.45 3.85 -9.41
C LEU A 51 23.83 3.19 -9.54
N GLN A 52 24.04 2.06 -8.86
CA GLN A 52 25.28 1.28 -8.95
C GLN A 52 25.51 0.74 -10.38
N LEU A 53 24.44 0.33 -11.08
CA LEU A 53 24.51 -0.07 -12.49
C LEU A 53 24.96 1.09 -13.40
N PHE A 54 24.63 2.32 -13.04
CA PHE A 54 25.09 3.53 -13.72
C PHE A 54 26.46 4.04 -13.21
N GLY A 55 27.16 3.28 -12.36
CA GLY A 55 28.49 3.61 -11.87
C GLY A 55 28.53 4.67 -10.76
N VAL A 56 27.40 4.98 -10.12
CA VAL A 56 27.36 5.93 -8.99
C VAL A 56 27.70 5.20 -7.69
N ASP A 57 28.73 5.68 -6.99
CA ASP A 57 29.07 5.17 -5.67
C ASP A 57 28.09 5.71 -4.61
N ILE A 58 27.33 4.79 -4.02
CA ILE A 58 26.32 5.05 -2.98
C ILE A 58 26.78 4.64 -1.59
N SER A 59 28.02 4.13 -1.44
CA SER A 59 28.56 3.62 -0.17
C SER A 59 28.62 4.69 0.92
N GLY A 60 28.86 5.95 0.54
CA GLY A 60 28.90 7.09 1.45
C GLY A 60 27.55 7.68 1.85
N TRP A 61 26.43 7.17 1.33
CA TRP A 61 25.11 7.75 1.60
C TRP A 61 24.50 7.14 2.86
N ALA A 62 24.28 7.95 3.89
CA ALA A 62 23.79 7.51 5.19
C ALA A 62 22.41 6.85 5.07
N TYR A 63 21.57 7.31 4.12
CA TYR A 63 20.26 6.72 3.89
C TYR A 63 20.32 5.26 3.43
N TYR A 64 21.27 4.93 2.52
CA TYR A 64 21.46 3.55 2.08
C TYR A 64 22.13 2.70 3.17
N GLY A 65 22.93 3.30 4.04
CA GLY A 65 23.40 2.68 5.28
C GLY A 65 22.25 2.29 6.22
N LEU A 66 21.24 3.15 6.40
CA LEU A 66 20.05 2.86 7.21
C LEU A 66 19.21 1.71 6.65
N ILE A 67 19.12 1.61 5.32
CA ILE A 67 18.31 0.59 4.65
C ILE A 67 19.06 -0.74 4.50
N ARG A 68 20.40 -0.76 4.62
CA ARG A 68 21.28 -1.91 4.39
C ARG A 68 21.11 -2.50 2.98
N MET A 69 22.12 -2.30 2.15
CA MET A 69 22.11 -2.73 0.75
C MET A 69 22.53 -4.19 0.53
N ASP A 70 22.82 -4.94 1.61
CA ASP A 70 23.41 -6.29 1.56
C ASP A 70 22.62 -7.28 0.69
N GLY A 71 23.30 -7.87 -0.28
CA GLY A 71 22.76 -8.90 -1.17
C GLY A 71 21.81 -8.39 -2.27
N THR A 72 21.22 -9.33 -2.99
CA THR A 72 20.27 -9.07 -4.08
C THR A 72 18.82 -9.19 -3.60
N THR A 73 17.85 -8.78 -4.42
CA THR A 73 16.42 -8.97 -4.11
C THR A 73 16.04 -10.45 -3.96
N PHE A 74 16.80 -11.37 -4.56
CA PHE A 74 16.54 -12.82 -4.49
C PHE A 74 17.18 -13.51 -3.30
N SER A 75 18.16 -12.90 -2.64
CA SER A 75 18.79 -13.46 -1.45
C SER A 75 18.15 -12.97 -0.14
N ARG A 76 17.25 -11.99 -0.21
CA ARG A 76 16.63 -11.32 0.95
C ARG A 76 15.18 -11.73 1.14
N THR A 77 14.77 -11.82 2.40
CA THR A 77 13.36 -12.07 2.79
C THR A 77 12.44 -10.95 2.31
N ASP A 78 12.81 -9.68 2.53
CA ASP A 78 12.03 -8.51 2.08
C ASP A 78 11.77 -8.53 0.57
N GLY A 79 12.77 -8.93 -0.22
CA GLY A 79 12.65 -9.07 -1.67
C GLY A 79 11.67 -10.17 -2.07
N TRP A 80 11.70 -11.33 -1.40
CA TRP A 80 10.74 -12.42 -1.64
C TRP A 80 9.31 -12.09 -1.21
N ILE A 81 9.11 -11.24 -0.19
CA ILE A 81 7.78 -10.71 0.12
C ILE A 81 7.23 -9.95 -1.09
N VAL A 82 8.02 -9.01 -1.63
CA VAL A 82 7.59 -8.16 -2.76
C VAL A 82 7.34 -9.00 -4.01
N TRP A 83 8.26 -9.91 -4.36
CA TRP A 83 8.07 -10.83 -5.48
C TRP A 83 6.87 -11.74 -5.28
N GLY A 84 6.70 -12.29 -4.07
CA GLY A 84 5.54 -13.10 -3.72
C GLY A 84 4.24 -12.33 -3.84
N MET A 85 4.21 -11.05 -3.46
CA MET A 85 3.03 -10.21 -3.62
C MET A 85 2.66 -9.99 -5.10
N PHE A 86 3.65 -9.72 -5.96
CA PHE A 86 3.43 -9.61 -7.40
C PHE A 86 2.92 -10.93 -8.00
N ILE A 87 3.58 -12.04 -7.69
CA ILE A 87 3.23 -13.37 -8.22
C ILE A 87 1.87 -13.82 -7.69
N GLY A 88 1.58 -13.64 -6.40
CA GLY A 88 0.29 -13.98 -5.79
C GLY A 88 -0.86 -13.18 -6.39
N ALA A 89 -0.70 -11.87 -6.58
CA ALA A 89 -1.69 -11.05 -7.26
C ALA A 89 -1.89 -11.48 -8.74
N LEU A 90 -0.79 -11.81 -9.44
CA LEU A 90 -0.83 -12.28 -10.82
C LEU A 90 -1.54 -13.64 -10.97
N ILE A 91 -1.28 -14.57 -10.05
CA ILE A 91 -1.95 -15.88 -10.01
C ILE A 91 -3.46 -15.67 -9.88
N MET A 92 -3.90 -14.83 -8.93
CA MET A 92 -5.33 -14.66 -8.67
C MET A 92 -6.07 -13.95 -9.79
N ILE A 93 -5.47 -12.95 -10.44
CA ILE A 93 -6.13 -12.26 -11.55
C ILE A 93 -6.25 -13.16 -12.79
N LEU A 94 -5.25 -14.02 -13.03
CA LEU A 94 -5.28 -15.00 -14.12
C LEU A 94 -6.31 -16.11 -13.83
N LEU A 95 -6.38 -16.60 -12.60
CA LEU A 95 -7.36 -17.59 -12.17
C LEU A 95 -8.81 -17.06 -12.24
N SER A 96 -9.04 -15.77 -11.97
CA SER A 96 -10.36 -15.14 -12.16
C SER A 96 -10.69 -14.76 -13.61
N ASN A 97 -9.77 -14.96 -14.54
CA ASN A 97 -9.92 -14.57 -15.94
C ASN A 97 -10.28 -13.08 -16.13
N ASN A 98 -9.75 -12.22 -15.23
CA ASN A 98 -10.02 -10.79 -15.21
C ASN A 98 -8.84 -9.95 -15.72
N PHE A 99 -7.73 -10.58 -16.12
CA PHE A 99 -6.55 -9.89 -16.62
C PHE A 99 -6.86 -9.22 -17.96
N LYS A 100 -6.61 -7.91 -18.03
CA LYS A 100 -6.79 -7.16 -19.28
C LYS A 100 -5.84 -5.97 -19.31
N VAL A 101 -5.06 -5.88 -20.38
CA VAL A 101 -4.21 -4.72 -20.64
C VAL A 101 -5.09 -3.48 -20.85
N ARG A 102 -4.98 -2.51 -19.96
CA ARG A 102 -5.74 -1.25 -19.95
C ARG A 102 -4.77 -0.09 -20.12
N VAL A 103 -4.77 0.48 -21.31
CA VAL A 103 -4.02 1.70 -21.64
C VAL A 103 -4.91 2.92 -21.35
N PRO A 104 -4.42 3.96 -20.65
CA PRO A 104 -5.20 5.18 -20.45
C PRO A 104 -5.47 5.86 -21.78
N LYS A 105 -6.73 6.26 -22.03
CA LYS A 105 -7.11 7.02 -23.25
C LYS A 105 -6.35 8.34 -23.38
N GLN A 106 -6.06 8.98 -22.24
CA GLN A 106 -5.29 10.23 -22.19
C GLN A 106 -3.85 9.94 -21.79
N LYS A 107 -2.90 10.13 -22.72
CA LYS A 107 -1.47 9.96 -22.44
C LYS A 107 -0.95 10.86 -21.32
N ARG A 108 -1.58 12.04 -21.10
CA ARG A 108 -1.30 12.92 -19.96
C ARG A 108 -1.39 12.21 -18.61
N ARG A 109 -2.24 11.17 -18.50
CA ARG A 109 -2.37 10.38 -17.27
C ARG A 109 -1.09 9.61 -16.92
N LEU A 110 -0.27 9.23 -17.91
CA LEU A 110 1.02 8.58 -17.68
C LEU A 110 2.00 9.53 -17.00
N LEU A 111 2.08 10.78 -17.48
CA LEU A 111 2.93 11.82 -16.88
C LEU A 111 2.44 12.23 -15.48
N GLN A 112 1.12 12.39 -15.30
CA GLN A 112 0.55 12.63 -13.97
C GLN A 112 0.84 11.48 -13.00
N GLY A 113 0.83 10.24 -13.51
CA GLY A 113 1.22 9.05 -12.77
C GLY A 113 2.69 9.11 -12.32
N LEU A 114 3.60 9.45 -13.24
CA LEU A 114 5.03 9.63 -12.95
C LEU A 114 5.26 10.69 -11.86
N ILE A 115 4.67 11.88 -12.02
CA ILE A 115 4.79 12.99 -11.05
C ILE A 115 4.21 12.59 -9.69
N GLY A 116 3.03 11.99 -9.67
CA GLY A 116 2.42 11.51 -8.43
C GLY A 116 3.25 10.43 -7.75
N GLY A 117 3.82 9.51 -8.53
CA GLY A 117 4.74 8.48 -8.07
C GLY A 117 5.99 9.09 -7.44
N PHE A 118 6.62 10.07 -8.10
CA PHE A 118 7.78 10.80 -7.60
C PHE A 118 7.51 11.44 -6.23
N ILE A 119 6.44 12.23 -6.13
CA ILE A 119 6.06 12.90 -4.88
C ILE A 119 5.76 11.86 -3.78
N ALA A 120 5.09 10.76 -4.13
CA ALA A 120 4.82 9.68 -3.18
C ALA A 120 6.12 8.99 -2.73
N GLY A 121 7.08 8.73 -3.63
CA GLY A 121 8.37 8.12 -3.29
C GLY A 121 9.18 8.98 -2.32
N VAL A 122 9.27 10.29 -2.59
CA VAL A 122 9.90 11.27 -1.69
C VAL A 122 9.21 11.27 -0.32
N GLY A 123 7.89 11.39 -0.30
CA GLY A 123 7.12 11.42 0.96
C GLY A 123 7.24 10.14 1.78
N ALA A 124 7.20 8.97 1.14
CA ALA A 124 7.32 7.67 1.80
C ALA A 124 8.67 7.49 2.50
N ARG A 125 9.76 7.97 1.88
CA ARG A 125 11.09 7.90 2.49
C ARG A 125 11.30 8.92 3.59
N LEU A 126 10.76 10.12 3.43
CA LEU A 126 10.88 11.20 4.42
C LEU A 126 10.12 10.84 5.70
N ALA A 127 8.98 10.17 5.53
CA ALA A 127 8.21 9.59 6.60
C ALA A 127 8.65 8.18 7.01
N LEU A 128 9.79 7.65 6.54
CA LEU A 128 10.31 6.33 6.95
C LEU A 128 9.29 5.17 6.85
N GLY A 129 8.32 5.27 5.93
CA GLY A 129 7.22 4.31 5.79
C GLY A 129 6.19 4.73 4.75
N CYS A 130 5.44 3.76 4.23
CA CYS A 130 4.25 3.97 3.40
C CYS A 130 2.99 3.56 4.17
N ASN A 131 1.79 3.69 3.59
CA ASN A 131 0.55 3.28 4.25
C ASN A 131 0.57 1.84 4.82
N LEU A 132 1.25 0.91 4.16
CA LEU A 132 1.38 -0.46 4.66
C LEU A 132 2.31 -0.52 5.89
N ALA A 133 3.52 0.03 5.76
CA ALA A 133 4.55 -0.04 6.81
C ALA A 133 4.25 0.90 8.00
N ALA A 134 3.78 2.10 7.73
CA ALA A 134 3.53 3.13 8.72
C ALA A 134 2.15 2.98 9.37
N LEU A 135 1.08 2.68 8.61
CA LEU A 135 -0.27 2.53 9.20
C LEU A 135 -0.55 1.09 9.59
N PHE A 136 -0.48 0.17 8.62
CA PHE A 136 -0.99 -1.18 8.82
C PHE A 136 -0.12 -2.03 9.74
N THR A 137 1.19 -1.82 9.76
CA THR A 137 2.10 -2.49 10.71
C THR A 137 2.60 -1.56 11.81
N GLY A 138 2.83 -0.28 11.52
CA GLY A 138 3.29 0.68 12.53
C GLY A 138 2.31 0.93 13.69
N VAL A 139 0.99 0.99 13.43
CA VAL A 139 -0.02 1.15 14.50
C VAL A 139 -0.08 -0.12 15.39
N PRO A 140 -0.15 -1.34 14.83
CA PRO A 140 -0.02 -2.57 15.63
C PRO A 140 1.26 -2.74 16.42
N GLN A 141 2.34 -2.08 16.00
CA GLN A 141 3.62 -2.04 16.72
C GLN A 141 3.69 -0.91 17.78
N PHE A 142 2.57 -0.21 18.03
CA PHE A 142 2.44 0.82 19.05
C PHE A 142 3.38 2.03 18.85
N SER A 143 3.77 2.29 17.60
CA SER A 143 4.68 3.37 17.23
C SER A 143 3.95 4.72 17.15
N PHE A 144 4.40 5.73 17.88
CA PHE A 144 3.78 7.07 17.85
C PHE A 144 3.88 7.73 16.45
N HIS A 145 4.97 7.46 15.75
CA HIS A 145 5.22 7.88 14.37
C HIS A 145 4.04 7.56 13.43
N ALA A 146 3.41 6.39 13.61
CA ALA A 146 2.31 5.93 12.76
C ALA A 146 1.09 6.87 12.82
N TRP A 147 0.80 7.44 13.99
CA TRP A 147 -0.32 8.37 14.20
C TRP A 147 -0.06 9.71 13.54
N ILE A 148 1.16 10.25 13.67
CA ILE A 148 1.58 11.47 12.97
C ILE A 148 1.43 11.26 11.46
N PHE A 149 1.94 10.13 10.95
CA PHE A 149 1.85 9.80 9.53
C PHE A 149 0.40 9.68 9.05
N MET A 150 -0.49 9.09 9.85
CA MET A 150 -1.92 8.94 9.52
C MET A 150 -2.60 10.29 9.34
N ILE A 151 -2.42 11.21 10.29
CA ILE A 151 -3.00 12.56 10.25
C ILE A 151 -2.42 13.35 9.08
N ALA A 152 -1.09 13.33 8.93
CA ALA A 152 -0.40 14.00 7.84
C ALA A 152 -0.85 13.49 6.47
N THR A 153 -1.00 12.18 6.31
CA THR A 153 -1.51 11.57 5.07
C THR A 153 -2.97 11.97 4.81
N ALA A 154 -3.81 12.05 5.84
CA ALA A 154 -5.19 12.53 5.69
C ALA A 154 -5.23 13.99 5.19
N ILE A 155 -4.38 14.87 5.74
CA ILE A 155 -4.23 16.26 5.28
C ILE A 155 -3.71 16.32 3.84
N GLY A 156 -2.65 15.57 3.54
CA GLY A 156 -2.04 15.51 2.22
C GLY A 156 -3.00 14.99 1.15
N THR A 157 -3.79 13.96 1.47
CA THR A 157 -4.79 13.42 0.53
C THR A 157 -5.92 14.42 0.29
N TYR A 158 -6.37 15.17 1.30
CA TYR A 158 -7.34 16.26 1.11
C TYR A 158 -6.81 17.35 0.17
N ALA A 159 -5.56 17.79 0.37
CA ALA A 159 -4.89 18.73 -0.53
C ALA A 159 -4.75 18.16 -1.96
N GLY A 160 -4.35 16.89 -2.08
CA GLY A 160 -4.25 16.17 -3.34
C GLY A 160 -5.58 16.13 -4.10
N VAL A 161 -6.71 15.92 -3.39
CA VAL A 161 -8.05 15.95 -4.01
C VAL A 161 -8.38 17.33 -4.56
N LYS A 162 -8.03 18.42 -3.84
CA LYS A 162 -8.20 19.79 -4.35
C LYS A 162 -7.38 20.01 -5.63
N ILE A 163 -6.13 19.57 -5.65
CA ILE A 163 -5.24 19.70 -6.81
C ILE A 163 -5.82 18.95 -8.02
N VAL A 164 -6.19 17.68 -7.85
CA VAL A 164 -6.77 16.84 -8.93
C VAL A 164 -8.07 17.42 -9.47
N ASN A 165 -8.81 18.16 -8.65
CA ASN A 165 -10.07 18.77 -9.05
C ASN A 165 -9.92 20.08 -9.87
N THR A 166 -8.72 20.62 -9.97
CA THR A 166 -8.46 21.87 -10.69
C THR A 166 -8.54 21.67 -12.22
N ARG A 167 -8.89 22.73 -12.95
CA ARG A 167 -9.12 22.70 -14.41
C ARG A 167 -7.93 22.16 -15.22
N TRP A 168 -6.71 22.43 -14.78
CA TRP A 168 -5.48 21.98 -15.44
C TRP A 168 -5.18 20.49 -15.21
N TRP A 169 -5.67 19.90 -14.12
CA TRP A 169 -5.46 18.50 -13.79
C TRP A 169 -6.58 17.57 -14.28
N LYS A 170 -7.82 18.09 -14.35
CA LYS A 170 -8.96 17.38 -14.92
C LYS A 170 -8.77 17.13 -16.42
N GLY A 171 -8.74 15.86 -16.80
CA GLY A 171 -8.77 15.45 -18.20
C GLY A 171 -10.11 15.79 -18.88
N LYS A 172 -10.10 16.09 -20.18
CA LYS A 172 -11.34 16.29 -20.96
C LYS A 172 -12.10 14.97 -21.12
N PRO A 173 -13.37 14.83 -20.69
CA PRO A 173 -14.10 13.59 -20.86
C PRO A 173 -14.24 13.27 -22.35
N VAL A 174 -13.70 12.13 -22.79
CA VAL A 174 -13.88 11.65 -24.16
C VAL A 174 -15.19 10.88 -24.19
N LEU A 175 -16.27 11.57 -24.55
CA LEU A 175 -17.58 10.95 -24.76
C LEU A 175 -17.50 10.06 -26.01
N GLN A 176 -17.87 8.80 -25.86
CA GLN A 176 -18.08 7.88 -26.99
C GLN A 176 -19.55 7.55 -27.05
N LYS A 177 -20.13 7.59 -28.26
CA LYS A 177 -21.50 7.16 -28.51
C LYS A 177 -21.57 5.67 -28.15
N GLY A 178 -22.35 5.35 -27.12
CA GLY A 178 -22.47 3.98 -26.62
C GLY A 178 -23.24 3.13 -27.63
N ASN A 179 -22.61 2.12 -28.21
CA ASN A 179 -23.36 0.99 -28.76
C ASN A 179 -23.79 0.12 -27.58
N ILE A 180 -25.09 -0.15 -27.48
CA ILE A 180 -25.74 -0.96 -26.42
C ILE A 180 -25.30 -2.44 -26.50
N ALA A 181 -24.63 -2.84 -27.58
CA ALA A 181 -24.06 -4.18 -27.70
C ALA A 181 -23.01 -4.42 -26.60
N GLN A 182 -23.44 -5.06 -25.51
CA GLN A 182 -22.54 -5.73 -24.58
C GLN A 182 -21.72 -6.70 -25.42
N SER A 183 -20.47 -6.33 -25.71
CA SER A 183 -19.50 -7.29 -26.20
C SER A 183 -19.42 -8.38 -25.14
N ALA A 184 -20.06 -9.51 -25.40
CA ALA A 184 -19.93 -10.71 -24.59
C ALA A 184 -18.43 -11.02 -24.55
N ALA A 185 -17.78 -10.70 -23.44
CA ALA A 185 -16.37 -10.93 -23.28
C ALA A 185 -16.16 -12.44 -23.41
N LYS A 186 -15.64 -12.89 -24.56
CA LYS A 186 -15.27 -14.30 -24.76
C LYS A 186 -14.32 -14.67 -23.63
N ALA A 187 -14.78 -15.54 -22.71
CA ALA A 187 -13.97 -16.01 -21.62
C ALA A 187 -12.72 -16.68 -22.20
N ARG A 188 -11.56 -16.02 -22.08
CA ARG A 188 -10.30 -16.56 -22.59
C ARG A 188 -9.87 -17.71 -21.67
N LYS A 189 -10.25 -18.94 -22.02
CA LYS A 189 -9.89 -20.16 -21.25
C LYS A 189 -8.39 -20.32 -20.96
N ILE A 190 -7.52 -19.61 -21.71
CA ILE A 190 -6.06 -19.60 -21.53
C ILE A 190 -5.63 -18.94 -20.21
N GLN A 191 -6.33 -17.91 -19.72
CA GLN A 191 -5.91 -17.20 -18.50
C GLN A 191 -5.89 -18.08 -17.25
N PRO A 192 -6.96 -18.83 -16.91
CA PRO A 192 -6.93 -19.70 -15.73
C PRO A 192 -5.94 -20.85 -15.86
N ILE A 193 -5.66 -21.34 -17.08
CA ILE A 193 -4.61 -22.34 -17.32
C ILE A 193 -3.24 -21.74 -17.00
N ALA A 194 -2.93 -20.57 -17.55
CA ALA A 194 -1.68 -19.87 -17.26
C ALA A 194 -1.53 -19.56 -15.76
N GLY A 195 -2.60 -19.11 -15.10
CA GLY A 195 -2.63 -18.87 -13.67
C GLY A 195 -2.35 -20.14 -12.85
N THR A 196 -2.91 -21.28 -13.27
CA THR A 196 -2.68 -22.58 -12.62
C THR A 196 -1.24 -23.05 -12.79
N VAL A 197 -0.67 -22.92 -14.00
CA VAL A 197 0.73 -23.28 -14.27
C VAL A 197 1.68 -22.43 -13.42
N ILE A 198 1.47 -21.11 -13.37
CA ILE A 198 2.28 -20.20 -12.54
C ILE A 198 2.13 -20.56 -11.05
N ALA A 199 0.92 -20.89 -10.59
CA ALA A 199 0.69 -21.30 -9.21
C ALA A 199 1.44 -22.59 -8.85
N LEU A 200 1.45 -23.59 -9.73
CA LEU A 200 2.18 -24.84 -9.53
C LEU A 200 3.70 -24.62 -9.53
N LEU A 201 4.22 -23.82 -10.47
CA LEU A 201 5.63 -23.46 -10.50
C LEU A 201 6.06 -22.71 -9.24
N TYR A 202 5.25 -21.76 -8.79
CA TYR A 202 5.53 -21.00 -7.58
C TYR A 202 5.42 -21.86 -6.31
N ALA A 203 4.46 -22.78 -6.24
CA ALA A 203 4.37 -23.75 -5.16
C ALA A 203 5.60 -24.67 -5.13
N GLY A 204 6.05 -25.17 -6.29
CA GLY A 204 7.28 -25.94 -6.41
C GLY A 204 8.52 -25.16 -5.95
N LEU A 205 8.59 -23.87 -6.27
CA LEU A 205 9.67 -22.99 -5.79
C LEU A 205 9.66 -22.80 -4.27
N ILE A 206 8.47 -22.62 -3.66
CA ILE A 206 8.35 -22.53 -2.20
C ILE A 206 8.84 -23.84 -1.56
N VAL A 207 8.38 -24.99 -2.06
CA VAL A 207 8.81 -26.31 -1.58
C VAL A 207 10.32 -26.48 -1.72
N TYR A 208 10.90 -26.06 -2.85
CA TYR A 208 12.34 -26.07 -3.07
C TYR A 208 13.10 -25.24 -2.01
N PHE A 209 12.60 -24.07 -1.60
CA PHE A 209 13.24 -23.29 -0.54
C PHE A 209 13.22 -24.00 0.82
N PHE A 210 12.14 -24.70 1.15
CA PHE A 210 12.06 -25.49 2.38
C PHE A 210 13.00 -26.70 2.35
N ILE A 211 13.06 -27.43 1.23
CA ILE A 211 13.95 -28.59 1.08
C ILE A 211 15.42 -28.17 1.07
N SER A 212 15.75 -27.03 0.47
CA SER A 212 17.13 -26.50 0.40
C SER A 212 17.62 -25.86 1.70
N GLY A 213 16.88 -25.98 2.80
CA GLY A 213 17.23 -25.38 4.10
C GLY A 213 17.08 -23.85 4.16
N ARG A 214 16.57 -23.19 3.11
CA ARG A 214 16.36 -21.73 3.04
C ARG A 214 14.97 -21.35 3.57
N THR A 215 14.66 -21.77 4.79
CA THR A 215 13.32 -21.70 5.39
C THR A 215 12.77 -20.27 5.44
N MET A 216 13.57 -19.27 5.82
CA MET A 216 13.14 -17.88 5.89
C MET A 216 12.72 -17.30 4.52
N LEU A 217 13.38 -17.70 3.43
CA LEU A 217 12.98 -17.30 2.08
C LEU A 217 11.67 -17.97 1.67
N GLY A 218 11.49 -19.24 2.04
CA GLY A 218 10.22 -19.98 1.85
C GLY A 218 9.05 -19.33 2.57
N VAL A 219 9.25 -18.93 3.84
CA VAL A 219 8.24 -18.19 4.63
C VAL A 219 7.92 -16.85 3.96
N ALA A 220 8.93 -16.07 3.59
CA ALA A 220 8.72 -14.78 2.93
C ALA A 220 7.96 -14.90 1.60
N ALA A 221 8.28 -15.92 0.78
CA ALA A 221 7.59 -16.22 -0.46
C ALA A 221 6.12 -16.62 -0.22
N LEU A 222 5.88 -17.49 0.76
CA LEU A 222 4.54 -17.96 1.13
C LEU A 222 3.65 -16.79 1.61
N PHE A 223 4.13 -16.01 2.58
CA PHE A 223 3.40 -14.86 3.10
C PHE A 223 3.26 -13.77 2.04
N GLY A 224 4.28 -13.52 1.23
CA GLY A 224 4.21 -12.61 0.09
C GLY A 224 3.06 -12.97 -0.85
N ALA A 225 2.95 -14.23 -1.27
CA ALA A 225 1.83 -14.68 -2.08
C ALA A 225 0.49 -14.53 -1.39
N ALA A 226 0.38 -14.88 -0.10
CA ALA A 226 -0.85 -14.69 0.66
C ALA A 226 -1.28 -13.22 0.71
N PHE A 227 -0.35 -12.29 0.96
CA PHE A 227 -0.62 -10.85 0.94
C PHE A 227 -1.02 -10.35 -0.46
N GLY A 228 -0.36 -10.83 -1.51
CA GLY A 228 -0.70 -10.51 -2.90
C GLY A 228 -2.12 -10.95 -3.28
N ILE A 229 -2.47 -12.18 -2.91
CA ILE A 229 -3.82 -12.76 -3.10
C ILE A 229 -4.87 -11.90 -2.37
N LEU A 230 -4.62 -11.56 -1.10
CA LEU A 230 -5.55 -10.77 -0.29
C LEU A 230 -5.73 -9.34 -0.81
N ILE A 231 -4.65 -8.70 -1.26
CA ILE A 231 -4.72 -7.34 -1.82
C ILE A 231 -5.52 -7.31 -3.12
N GLU A 232 -5.28 -8.27 -4.02
CA GLU A 232 -6.01 -8.36 -5.29
C GLU A 232 -7.50 -8.63 -5.03
N ARG A 233 -7.82 -9.60 -4.17
CA ARG A 233 -9.20 -10.00 -3.87
C ARG A 233 -9.98 -9.01 -3.02
N GLY A 234 -9.31 -8.40 -2.04
CA GLY A 234 -9.89 -7.38 -1.17
C GLY A 234 -9.85 -5.98 -1.78
N GLN A 235 -9.22 -5.81 -2.96
CA GLN A 235 -8.94 -4.53 -3.59
C GLN A 235 -8.39 -3.51 -2.60
N ILE A 236 -7.45 -3.96 -1.75
CA ILE A 236 -6.95 -3.18 -0.62
C ILE A 236 -6.12 -2.03 -1.16
N CYS A 237 -6.67 -0.82 -1.05
CA CYS A 237 -5.99 0.39 -1.48
C CYS A 237 -6.22 1.51 -0.46
N PHE A 238 -5.16 1.83 0.27
CA PHE A 238 -5.17 2.91 1.26
C PHE A 238 -5.43 4.28 0.62
N THR A 239 -5.03 4.48 -0.63
CA THR A 239 -5.35 5.71 -1.38
C THR A 239 -6.85 5.89 -1.53
N SER A 240 -7.61 4.84 -1.88
CA SER A 240 -9.08 4.95 -1.96
C SER A 240 -9.70 5.19 -0.59
N ALA A 241 -9.14 4.64 0.50
CA ALA A 241 -9.68 4.88 1.84
C ALA A 241 -9.68 6.38 2.20
N PHE A 242 -8.58 7.09 1.95
CA PHE A 242 -8.53 8.52 2.21
C PHE A 242 -9.21 9.35 1.11
N ARG A 243 -8.90 9.08 -0.17
CA ARG A 243 -9.43 9.86 -1.29
C ARG A 243 -10.96 9.77 -1.40
N ASP A 244 -11.53 8.58 -1.25
CA ASP A 244 -12.97 8.39 -1.46
C ASP A 244 -13.78 8.98 -0.30
N LEU A 245 -13.18 9.12 0.89
CA LEU A 245 -13.74 9.86 2.02
C LEU A 245 -13.93 11.34 1.65
N TRP A 246 -12.95 11.95 0.98
CA TRP A 246 -12.98 13.36 0.57
C TRP A 246 -13.76 13.65 -0.70
N ILE A 247 -13.85 12.71 -1.64
CA ILE A 247 -14.55 12.91 -2.93
C ILE A 247 -16.00 12.43 -2.87
N SER A 248 -16.23 11.25 -2.29
CA SER A 248 -17.51 10.55 -2.38
C SER A 248 -18.20 10.35 -1.04
N GLY A 249 -17.53 10.66 0.08
CA GLY A 249 -18.01 10.38 1.43
C GLY A 249 -18.08 8.89 1.79
N ARG A 250 -17.68 7.99 0.89
CA ARG A 250 -17.71 6.55 1.17
C ARG A 250 -16.54 6.18 2.08
N ALA A 251 -16.86 5.70 3.27
CA ALA A 251 -15.88 5.27 4.27
C ALA A 251 -15.69 3.74 4.35
N THR A 252 -16.17 2.96 3.37
CA THR A 252 -16.12 1.48 3.44
C THR A 252 -14.69 0.96 3.64
N MET A 253 -13.74 1.43 2.84
CA MET A 253 -12.34 1.01 2.94
C MET A 253 -11.67 1.53 4.22
N THR A 254 -11.98 2.76 4.63
CA THR A 254 -11.48 3.35 5.88
C THR A 254 -11.89 2.49 7.07
N LYS A 255 -13.18 2.16 7.17
CA LYS A 255 -13.73 1.31 8.22
C LYS A 255 -13.10 -0.09 8.21
N ALA A 256 -12.95 -0.70 7.04
CA ALA A 256 -12.32 -2.02 6.93
C ALA A 256 -10.85 -2.02 7.35
N ILE A 257 -10.08 -1.01 6.95
CA ILE A 257 -8.67 -0.87 7.33
C ILE A 257 -8.54 -0.63 8.84
N THR A 258 -9.38 0.21 9.43
CA THR A 258 -9.40 0.46 10.88
C THR A 258 -9.67 -0.82 11.66
N VAL A 259 -10.64 -1.64 11.23
CA VAL A 259 -10.92 -2.95 11.86
C VAL A 259 -9.74 -3.90 11.68
N GLY A 260 -9.15 -3.98 10.49
CA GLY A 260 -7.96 -4.80 10.25
C GLY A 260 -6.77 -4.41 11.13
N MET A 261 -6.54 -3.11 11.31
CA MET A 261 -5.51 -2.60 12.22
C MET A 261 -5.82 -2.93 13.67
N ALA A 262 -7.07 -2.82 14.12
CA ALA A 262 -7.46 -3.19 15.48
C ALA A 262 -7.20 -4.69 15.76
N ILE A 263 -7.58 -5.57 14.83
CA ILE A 263 -7.30 -7.01 14.91
C ILE A 263 -5.78 -7.25 14.93
N SER A 264 -5.05 -6.59 14.03
CA SER A 264 -3.60 -6.71 13.96
C SER A 264 -2.91 -6.22 15.24
N SER A 265 -3.38 -5.14 15.88
CA SER A 265 -2.84 -4.62 17.15
C SER A 265 -2.99 -5.63 18.29
N VAL A 266 -4.16 -6.26 18.41
CA VAL A 266 -4.38 -7.31 19.41
C VAL A 266 -3.48 -8.52 19.13
N ALA A 267 -3.46 -9.01 17.90
CA ALA A 267 -2.65 -10.17 17.52
C ALA A 267 -1.14 -9.91 17.69
N THR A 268 -0.66 -8.73 17.32
CA THR A 268 0.76 -8.35 17.44
C THR A 268 1.16 -8.26 18.91
N LEU A 269 0.31 -7.67 19.78
CA LEU A 269 0.60 -7.61 21.21
C LEU A 269 0.69 -9.00 21.83
N LEU A 270 -0.23 -9.91 21.49
CA LEU A 270 -0.18 -11.29 21.99
C LEU A 270 1.13 -11.98 21.60
N ILE A 271 1.57 -11.80 20.37
CA ILE A 271 2.84 -12.36 19.88
C ILE A 271 4.03 -11.74 20.64
N ILE A 272 4.04 -10.41 20.84
CA ILE A 272 5.06 -9.72 21.62
C ILE A 272 5.14 -10.28 23.05
N LEU A 273 4.00 -10.50 23.71
CA LEU A 273 3.95 -11.00 25.08
C LEU A 273 4.36 -12.47 25.20
N ILE A 274 3.99 -13.31 24.23
CA ILE A 274 4.31 -14.75 24.24
C ILE A 274 5.78 -15.01 23.91
N TYR A 275 6.31 -14.31 22.90
CA TYR A 275 7.66 -14.55 22.36
C TYR A 275 8.72 -13.58 22.91
N GLY A 276 8.34 -12.58 23.71
CA GLY A 276 9.27 -11.59 24.27
C GLY A 276 9.94 -10.72 23.22
N LEU A 277 9.26 -10.43 22.11
CA LEU A 277 9.81 -9.68 20.99
C LEU A 277 9.74 -8.16 21.20
N ASP A 278 10.79 -7.44 20.82
CA ASP A 278 10.77 -5.99 20.84
C ASP A 278 9.92 -5.40 19.70
N PRO A 279 9.06 -4.40 19.98
CA PRO A 279 8.25 -3.77 18.96
C PRO A 279 9.09 -2.90 18.01
N ILE A 280 8.80 -3.00 16.71
CA ILE A 280 9.53 -2.24 15.68
C ILE A 280 9.00 -0.80 15.63
N THR A 281 9.82 0.15 16.12
CA THR A 281 9.50 1.58 16.08
C THR A 281 10.31 2.37 15.08
N LYS A 282 9.66 3.38 14.50
CA LYS A 282 10.29 4.36 13.61
C LYS A 282 10.38 5.70 14.33
N ILE A 283 11.30 6.54 13.86
CA ILE A 283 11.57 7.85 14.46
C ILE A 283 10.37 8.75 14.18
N ALA A 284 9.75 9.27 15.24
CA ALA A 284 8.77 10.34 15.14
C ALA A 284 9.52 11.67 15.06
N ALA A 285 9.45 12.32 13.89
CA ALA A 285 10.17 13.56 13.62
C ALA A 285 9.29 14.51 12.79
N PRO A 286 9.63 15.81 12.67
CA PRO A 286 9.01 16.72 11.70
C PRO A 286 8.98 16.14 10.27
N SER A 287 10.00 15.36 9.90
CA SER A 287 10.04 14.63 8.63
C SER A 287 8.85 13.69 8.43
N THR A 288 8.32 13.10 9.51
CA THR A 288 7.14 12.22 9.48
C THR A 288 5.90 12.98 9.03
N PHE A 289 5.73 14.19 9.56
CA PHE A 289 4.59 15.04 9.20
C PHE A 289 4.73 15.56 7.76
N VAL A 290 5.87 16.16 7.42
CA VAL A 290 6.12 16.69 6.07
C VAL A 290 6.05 15.57 5.02
N GLY A 291 6.69 14.44 5.31
CA GLY A 291 6.68 13.25 4.47
C GLY A 291 5.29 12.67 4.30
N GLY A 292 4.49 12.58 5.37
CA GLY A 292 3.10 12.12 5.30
C GLY A 292 2.20 13.02 4.45
N VAL A 293 2.36 14.34 4.54
CA VAL A 293 1.62 15.28 3.69
C VAL A 293 2.01 15.11 2.22
N LEU A 294 3.31 15.09 1.91
CA LEU A 294 3.79 14.87 0.54
C LEU A 294 3.33 13.52 -0.01
N PHE A 295 3.46 12.46 0.78
CA PHE A 295 3.00 11.12 0.43
C PHE A 295 1.50 11.11 0.13
N GLY A 296 0.69 11.74 0.98
CA GLY A 296 -0.75 11.87 0.80
C GLY A 296 -1.14 12.59 -0.50
N ILE A 297 -0.45 13.68 -0.84
CA ILE A 297 -0.64 14.39 -2.11
C ILE A 297 -0.27 13.45 -3.28
N GLY A 298 0.92 12.85 -3.22
CA GLY A 298 1.47 11.99 -4.27
C GLY A 298 0.57 10.81 -4.59
N ILE A 299 0.05 10.08 -3.59
CA ILE A 299 -0.81 8.92 -3.83
C ILE A 299 -2.14 9.29 -4.50
N VAL A 300 -2.69 10.48 -4.23
CA VAL A 300 -3.93 10.95 -4.88
C VAL A 300 -3.66 11.32 -6.34
N LEU A 301 -2.55 12.01 -6.62
CA LEU A 301 -2.12 12.34 -7.98
C LEU A 301 -1.83 11.07 -8.80
N ALA A 302 -1.09 10.12 -8.22
CA ALA A 302 -0.77 8.82 -8.81
C ALA A 302 -2.01 7.93 -9.00
N GLY A 303 -3.04 8.10 -8.16
CA GLY A 303 -4.25 7.28 -8.15
C GLY A 303 -4.08 5.90 -7.51
N GLY A 304 -2.96 5.67 -6.83
CA GLY A 304 -2.63 4.46 -6.08
C GLY A 304 -1.42 4.66 -5.18
N CYS A 305 -1.37 3.91 -4.09
CA CYS A 305 -0.21 3.78 -3.20
C CYS A 305 0.64 2.58 -3.64
N GLU A 306 1.83 2.41 -3.08
CA GLU A 306 2.80 1.36 -3.46
C GLU A 306 2.20 -0.06 -3.55
N THR A 307 1.40 -0.47 -2.58
CA THR A 307 0.72 -1.76 -2.64
C THR A 307 -0.41 -1.77 -3.67
N GLY A 308 -1.12 -0.64 -3.80
CA GLY A 308 -2.21 -0.46 -4.76
C GLY A 308 -1.77 -0.49 -6.22
N MET A 309 -0.58 0.03 -6.51
CA MET A 309 0.01 0.00 -7.85
C MET A 309 0.58 -1.37 -8.21
N MET A 310 1.10 -2.15 -7.26
CA MET A 310 1.57 -3.51 -7.53
C MET A 310 0.44 -4.38 -8.09
N TYR A 311 -0.67 -4.50 -7.35
CA TYR A 311 -1.76 -5.38 -7.78
C TYR A 311 -2.46 -4.86 -9.04
N ARG A 312 -2.66 -3.53 -9.17
CA ARG A 312 -3.28 -2.95 -10.37
C ARG A 312 -2.40 -3.06 -11.61
N LEU A 313 -1.07 -3.03 -11.44
CA LEU A 313 -0.14 -3.34 -12.52
C LEU A 313 -0.32 -4.80 -12.94
N MET A 314 -0.45 -5.73 -11.98
CA MET A 314 -0.75 -7.15 -12.26
C MET A 314 -2.13 -7.36 -12.89
N GLU A 315 -3.11 -6.47 -12.68
CA GLU A 315 -4.38 -6.50 -13.44
C GLU A 315 -4.23 -6.11 -14.93
N GLY A 316 -3.08 -5.55 -15.31
CA GLY A 316 -2.79 -5.06 -16.65
C GLY A 316 -2.97 -3.54 -16.82
N GLN A 317 -3.07 -2.77 -15.74
CA GLN A 317 -3.20 -1.31 -15.82
C GLN A 317 -1.85 -0.62 -16.02
N ILE A 318 -1.55 -0.23 -17.26
CA ILE A 318 -0.23 0.30 -17.65
C ILE A 318 0.09 1.64 -16.98
N VAL A 319 -0.91 2.41 -16.53
CA VAL A 319 -0.69 3.69 -15.81
C VAL A 319 0.22 3.51 -14.60
N PHE A 320 0.21 2.34 -13.96
CA PHE A 320 0.99 2.12 -12.75
C PHE A 320 2.48 1.85 -13.00
N LEU A 321 2.89 1.59 -14.25
CA LEU A 321 4.30 1.46 -14.60
C LEU A 321 5.07 2.79 -14.45
N PRO A 322 4.65 3.93 -15.05
CA PRO A 322 5.30 5.21 -14.77
C PRO A 322 5.12 5.67 -13.32
N VAL A 323 4.04 5.29 -12.63
CA VAL A 323 3.92 5.55 -11.18
C VAL A 323 5.03 4.83 -10.41
N PHE A 324 5.36 3.58 -10.79
CA PHE A 324 6.43 2.80 -10.18
C PHE A 324 7.80 3.39 -10.43
N ILE A 325 8.08 3.75 -11.67
CA ILE A 325 9.31 4.44 -12.04
C ILE A 325 9.43 5.76 -11.25
N GLY A 326 8.35 6.55 -11.19
CA GLY A 326 8.31 7.78 -10.43
C GLY A 326 8.62 7.55 -8.96
N ASN A 327 8.01 6.56 -8.31
CA ASN A 327 8.26 6.24 -6.91
C ASN A 327 9.73 5.89 -6.64
N ILE A 328 10.34 5.06 -7.48
CA ILE A 328 11.78 4.71 -7.36
C ILE A 328 12.65 5.96 -7.50
N ILE A 329 12.39 6.78 -8.52
CA ILE A 329 13.15 8.03 -8.75
C ILE A 329 12.99 8.96 -7.55
N GLY A 330 11.77 9.14 -7.04
CA GLY A 330 11.50 10.00 -5.87
C GLY A 330 12.17 9.50 -4.60
N ALA A 331 12.12 8.19 -4.35
CA ALA A 331 12.79 7.60 -3.19
C ALA A 331 14.31 7.74 -3.27
N THR A 332 14.88 7.58 -4.46
CA THR A 332 16.31 7.74 -4.74
C THR A 332 16.74 9.21 -4.61
N ALA A 333 15.92 10.14 -5.10
CA ALA A 333 16.15 11.57 -4.98
C ALA A 333 16.16 12.01 -3.51
N LEU A 334 15.26 11.46 -2.68
CA LEU A 334 15.33 11.72 -1.24
C LEU A 334 16.56 11.09 -0.60
N ALA A 335 16.97 9.87 -0.98
CA ALA A 335 18.18 9.26 -0.46
C ALA A 335 19.43 10.15 -0.72
N TYR A 336 19.50 10.78 -1.90
CA TYR A 336 20.52 11.78 -2.19
C TYR A 336 20.37 13.05 -1.32
N ALA A 337 19.15 13.60 -1.25
CA ALA A 337 18.85 14.80 -0.50
C ALA A 337 19.04 14.66 1.02
N TRP A 338 18.98 13.43 1.53
CA TRP A 338 19.15 13.11 2.94
C TRP A 338 20.46 13.67 3.50
N ASP A 339 21.55 13.45 2.75
CA ASP A 339 22.90 13.84 3.13
C ASP A 339 23.31 15.16 2.44
N HIS A 340 23.09 15.27 1.12
CA HIS A 340 23.64 16.37 0.31
C HIS A 340 22.85 17.68 0.43
N LEU A 341 21.55 17.60 0.76
CA LEU A 341 20.67 18.76 0.92
C LEU A 341 20.34 19.03 2.39
N GLY A 342 20.99 18.32 3.33
CA GLY A 342 20.83 18.53 4.78
C GLY A 342 19.43 18.18 5.32
N VAL A 343 18.64 17.39 4.58
CA VAL A 343 17.26 17.04 4.98
C VAL A 343 17.24 16.31 6.31
N TYR A 344 18.25 15.46 6.58
CA TYR A 344 18.38 14.80 7.87
C TYR A 344 18.52 15.79 9.03
N ASN A 345 19.45 16.74 8.91
CA ASN A 345 19.72 17.75 9.94
C ASN A 345 18.49 18.65 10.16
N ALA A 346 17.81 19.04 9.08
CA ALA A 346 16.66 19.93 9.16
C ALA A 346 15.38 19.28 9.73
N LEU A 347 15.10 18.01 9.37
CA LEU A 347 13.78 17.41 9.62
C LEU A 347 13.79 16.14 10.46
N VAL A 348 14.94 15.48 10.63
CA VAL A 348 15.03 14.13 11.24
C VAL A 348 15.81 14.14 12.55
N GLN A 349 16.87 14.95 12.66
CA GLN A 349 17.79 14.97 13.82
C GLN A 349 17.09 15.21 15.16
N GLY A 350 16.04 16.05 15.19
CA GLY A 350 15.26 16.32 16.40
C GLY A 350 14.21 15.26 16.74
N GLY A 351 14.15 14.15 16.00
CA GLY A 351 13.14 13.11 16.17
C GLY A 351 13.51 12.09 17.25
N ALA A 352 12.49 11.50 17.88
CA ALA A 352 12.65 10.47 18.91
C ALA A 352 11.91 9.18 18.52
N LYS A 353 12.43 8.03 18.95
CA LYS A 353 11.73 6.74 18.84
C LYS A 353 10.77 6.61 20.03
N ILE A 354 9.50 6.91 19.80
CA ILE A 354 8.47 6.90 20.85
C ILE A 354 7.57 5.67 20.62
N ASN A 355 7.58 4.74 21.58
CA ASN A 355 6.66 3.59 21.61
C ASN A 355 5.67 3.75 22.78
N LEU A 356 4.37 3.56 22.51
CA LEU A 356 3.33 3.59 23.53
C LEU A 356 3.47 2.42 24.52
N LEU A 357 3.97 1.26 24.07
CA LEU A 357 4.20 0.06 24.86
C LEU A 357 5.22 0.30 25.99
N THR A 358 6.30 1.01 25.71
CA THR A 358 7.36 1.29 26.69
C THR A 358 6.96 2.37 27.69
N ILE A 359 6.01 3.25 27.33
CA ILE A 359 5.58 4.38 28.18
C ILE A 359 4.41 3.98 29.08
N MET A 360 3.43 3.25 28.55
CA MET A 360 2.15 2.99 29.23
C MET A 360 1.91 1.51 29.57
N GLY A 361 2.85 0.64 29.20
CA GLY A 361 2.74 -0.81 29.34
C GLY A 361 1.78 -1.47 28.33
N PRO A 362 1.73 -2.81 28.27
CA PRO A 362 0.95 -3.59 27.31
C PRO A 362 -0.54 -3.24 27.26
N ALA A 363 -1.20 -3.23 28.41
CA ALA A 363 -2.64 -2.97 28.50
C ALA A 363 -2.98 -1.51 28.13
N GLY A 364 -2.18 -0.55 28.62
CA GLY A 364 -2.37 0.87 28.34
C GLY A 364 -2.18 1.19 26.85
N ALA A 365 -1.11 0.67 26.25
CA ALA A 365 -0.84 0.88 24.82
C ALA A 365 -1.93 0.30 23.91
N LEU A 366 -2.45 -0.89 24.24
CA LEU A 366 -3.55 -1.50 23.51
C LEU A 366 -4.84 -0.69 23.64
N LEU A 367 -5.20 -0.30 24.86
CA LEU A 367 -6.42 0.44 25.14
C LEU A 367 -6.41 1.78 24.42
N VAL A 368 -5.32 2.55 24.51
CA VAL A 368 -5.19 3.84 23.80
C VAL A 368 -5.27 3.64 22.29
N THR A 369 -4.59 2.63 21.76
CA THR A 369 -4.62 2.31 20.32
C THR A 369 -6.04 1.99 19.86
N LEU A 370 -6.76 1.12 20.58
CA LEU A 370 -8.14 0.76 20.25
C LEU A 370 -9.11 1.93 20.39
N ILE A 371 -8.93 2.80 21.38
CA ILE A 371 -9.74 4.04 21.52
C ILE A 371 -9.50 4.95 20.33
N LEU A 372 -8.24 5.23 19.95
CA LEU A 372 -7.93 6.11 18.83
C LEU A 372 -8.45 5.55 17.50
N LEU A 373 -8.34 4.23 17.29
CA LEU A 373 -8.94 3.55 16.15
C LEU A 373 -10.47 3.62 16.18
N GLY A 374 -11.08 3.44 17.36
CA GLY A 374 -12.52 3.56 17.56
C GLY A 374 -13.04 4.96 17.26
N ILE A 375 -12.33 6.00 17.70
CA ILE A 375 -12.62 7.40 17.36
C ILE A 375 -12.52 7.61 15.85
N GLY A 376 -11.43 7.14 15.23
CA GLY A 376 -11.26 7.22 13.77
C GLY A 376 -12.38 6.52 12.99
N TYR A 377 -12.83 5.35 13.47
CA TYR A 377 -13.97 4.63 12.91
C TYR A 377 -15.27 5.42 13.07
N ALA A 378 -15.54 5.95 14.27
CA ALA A 378 -16.74 6.75 14.55
C ALA A 378 -16.78 8.02 13.69
N VAL A 379 -15.65 8.71 13.54
CA VAL A 379 -15.51 9.87 12.64
C VAL A 379 -15.80 9.46 11.20
N ALA A 380 -15.26 8.32 10.75
CA ALA A 380 -15.50 7.83 9.39
C ALA A 380 -16.99 7.48 9.14
N VAL A 381 -17.67 6.91 10.14
CA VAL A 381 -19.11 6.62 10.09
C VAL A 381 -19.93 7.91 10.08
N TYR A 382 -19.62 8.85 10.97
CA TYR A 382 -20.27 10.15 11.06
C TYR A 382 -20.13 10.93 9.75
N TRP A 383 -18.90 10.97 9.22
CA TRP A 383 -18.62 11.60 7.93
C TRP A 383 -19.42 10.93 6.80
N GLN A 384 -19.44 9.59 6.73
CA GLN A 384 -20.21 8.88 5.72
C GLN A 384 -21.72 9.20 5.78
N LYS A 385 -22.27 9.35 6.99
CA LYS A 385 -23.69 9.70 7.20
C LYS A 385 -23.98 11.15 6.76
N ASN A 386 -23.07 12.08 7.05
CA ASN A 386 -23.32 13.51 6.89
C ASN A 386 -22.87 14.08 5.53
N TYR A 387 -21.90 13.44 4.86
CA TYR A 387 -21.31 13.93 3.62
C TYR A 387 -22.26 13.82 2.40
N ARG A 388 -23.33 13.01 2.46
CA ARG A 388 -24.15 12.67 1.28
C ARG A 388 -25.67 12.92 1.35
N PHE A 389 -26.25 13.31 2.48
CA PHE A 389 -27.69 13.66 2.54
C PHE A 389 -27.99 15.17 2.55
N GLY A 390 -26.99 16.05 2.54
CA GLY A 390 -27.22 17.51 2.55
C GLY A 390 -27.49 18.16 1.18
N VAL A 391 -27.16 17.49 0.09
CA VAL A 391 -27.44 17.98 -1.27
C VAL A 391 -27.79 16.77 -2.14
N GLY A 392 -29.02 16.29 -2.00
CA GLY A 392 -29.62 15.49 -3.06
C GLY A 392 -29.56 16.27 -4.37
N PHE A 393 -29.51 15.57 -5.50
CA PHE A 393 -29.84 16.21 -6.77
C PHE A 393 -31.16 16.96 -6.58
N LYS A 394 -31.13 18.29 -6.64
CA LYS A 394 -32.37 19.07 -6.63
C LYS A 394 -33.16 18.58 -7.84
N LYS A 395 -34.34 18.04 -7.59
CA LYS A 395 -35.34 17.73 -8.62
C LYS A 395 -35.68 19.07 -9.29
N GLY A 396 -34.96 19.43 -10.36
CA GLY A 396 -35.00 20.79 -10.92
C GLY A 396 -33.93 21.12 -11.97
N ASP A 397 -32.76 20.46 -11.97
CA ASP A 397 -31.67 20.74 -12.94
C ASP A 397 -31.90 20.15 -14.37
N TYR A 398 -33.15 19.79 -14.72
CA TYR A 398 -33.53 19.35 -16.07
C TYR A 398 -34.00 20.48 -16.99
N LYS A 399 -33.99 21.74 -16.53
CA LYS A 399 -34.23 22.88 -17.42
C LYS A 399 -32.89 23.41 -17.91
N ASN A 400 -32.42 22.86 -19.03
CA ASN A 400 -31.59 23.51 -20.08
C ASN A 400 -30.85 22.44 -20.91
N VAL A 401 -31.63 21.59 -21.59
CA VAL A 401 -31.21 20.97 -22.84
C VAL A 401 -32.41 21.10 -23.77
N GLY A 402 -32.53 22.29 -24.36
CA GLY A 402 -33.36 22.52 -25.54
C GLY A 402 -32.55 22.25 -26.79
#